data_AF-A0A382W0M8-F1
#
_entry.id   AF-A0A382W0M8-F1
#
_cell.length_a   1.000
_cell.length_b   1.000
_cell.length_c   1.000
_cell.angle_alpha   90.00
_cell.angle_beta   90.00
_cell.angle_gamma   90.00
#
_symmetry.space_group_name_H-M   'P 1'
#
loop_
_entity.id
_entity.type
_entity.pdbx_description
1 polymer ?
#
loop_
_entity_poly.entity_id
_entity_poly.type
_entity_poly.pdbx_seq_one_letter_code
_entity_poly.pdbx_strand_id
1 'polypeptide(L)'
;MTIKTERLLARAKKIAKKGGVEEAKKIFSMILESFPNNQEAKNGLLALHQNKNQLGPTQAQIKSVIALFSGGQIQEALDSVEALIKDYPNEPLLFNIRAACYQAIGKLDDAVKNFEKAIAIKPNY
;
A
#
# COMPACT_ATOMS: atom_id res chain seq x y z
N MET A 1 -23.09 -14.32 -19.56
CA MET A 1 -21.63 -14.07 -19.65
C MET A 1 -21.09 -14.79 -20.88
N THR A 2 -19.98 -14.36 -21.49
CA THR A 2 -19.41 -15.05 -22.67
C THR A 2 -18.23 -15.94 -22.29
N ILE A 3 -17.96 -16.99 -23.07
CA ILE A 3 -16.77 -17.86 -22.93
C ILE A 3 -15.46 -17.04 -22.96
N LYS A 4 -15.43 -15.95 -23.73
CA LYS A 4 -14.30 -15.02 -23.78
C LYS A 4 -14.12 -14.31 -22.43
N THR A 5 -15.20 -13.84 -21.81
CA THR A 5 -15.19 -13.19 -20.50
C THR A 5 -14.71 -14.14 -19.40
N GLU A 6 -15.20 -15.38 -19.38
CA GLU A 6 -14.81 -16.40 -18.39
C GLU A 6 -13.30 -16.72 -18.46
N ARG A 7 -12.77 -16.84 -19.69
CA ARG A 7 -11.34 -17.06 -19.91
C ARG A 7 -10.49 -15.89 -19.44
N LEU A 8 -10.96 -14.65 -19.68
CA LEU A 8 -10.30 -13.44 -19.20
C LEU A 8 -10.32 -13.36 -17.67
N LEU A 9 -11.44 -13.69 -17.03
CA LEU A 9 -11.54 -13.77 -15.56
C LEU A 9 -10.57 -14.78 -14.98
N ALA A 10 -10.52 -15.99 -15.54
CA ALA A 10 -9.60 -17.04 -15.10
C ALA A 10 -8.13 -16.62 -15.27
N ARG A 11 -7.78 -16.00 -16.40
CA ARG A 11 -6.45 -15.45 -16.65
C ARG A 11 -6.08 -14.37 -15.63
N ALA A 12 -6.97 -13.39 -15.40
CA ALA A 12 -6.75 -12.29 -14.47
C ALA A 12 -6.50 -12.80 -13.04
N LYS A 13 -7.34 -13.73 -12.55
CA LYS A 13 -7.16 -14.35 -11.22
C LYS A 13 -5.83 -15.09 -11.10
N LYS A 14 -5.42 -15.83 -12.14
CA LYS A 14 -4.13 -16.56 -12.16
C LYS A 14 -2.94 -15.60 -12.14
N ILE A 15 -2.99 -14.51 -12.90
CA ILE A 15 -1.94 -13.48 -12.94
C ILE A 15 -1.86 -12.76 -11.59
N ALA A 16 -2.99 -12.39 -11.01
CA ALA A 16 -3.07 -11.77 -9.68
C ALA A 16 -2.37 -12.65 -8.62
N LYS A 17 -2.66 -13.96 -8.62
CA LYS A 17 -2.02 -14.93 -7.70
C LYS A 17 -0.50 -15.03 -7.90
N LYS A 18 0.01 -14.72 -9.10
CA LYS A 18 1.44 -14.71 -9.42
C LYS A 18 2.13 -13.37 -9.16
N GLY A 19 1.42 -12.38 -8.59
CA GLY A 19 1.97 -11.04 -8.32
C GLY A 19 1.91 -10.07 -9.51
N GLY A 20 1.31 -10.46 -10.64
CA GLY A 20 1.13 -9.59 -11.81
C GLY A 20 0.00 -8.58 -11.64
N VAL A 21 0.04 -7.76 -10.59
CA VAL A 21 -1.08 -6.89 -10.16
C VAL A 21 -1.56 -5.97 -11.29
N GLU A 22 -0.65 -5.28 -11.98
CA GLU A 22 -1.00 -4.34 -13.04
C GLU A 22 -1.62 -5.01 -14.28
N GLU A 23 -1.12 -6.18 -14.66
CA GLU A 23 -1.70 -6.93 -15.78
C GLU A 23 -3.08 -7.49 -15.41
N ALA A 24 -3.25 -8.00 -14.20
CA ALA A 24 -4.55 -8.46 -13.71
C ALA A 24 -5.57 -7.31 -13.65
N LYS A 25 -5.14 -6.12 -13.20
CA LYS A 25 -5.97 -4.91 -13.16
C LYS A 25 -6.47 -4.51 -14.54
N LYS A 26 -5.59 -4.47 -15.55
CA LYS A 26 -5.98 -4.18 -16.95
C LYS A 26 -7.05 -5.15 -17.47
N ILE A 27 -6.89 -6.44 -17.19
CA ILE A 27 -7.86 -7.45 -17.66
C ILE A 27 -9.21 -7.29 -16.98
N PHE A 28 -9.25 -7.06 -15.66
CA PHE A 28 -10.51 -6.81 -14.95
C PHE A 28 -11.20 -5.53 -15.44
N SER A 29 -10.46 -4.45 -15.69
CA SER A 29 -11.02 -3.21 -16.26
C SER A 29 -11.64 -3.43 -17.64
N MET A 30 -10.94 -4.16 -18.53
CA MET A 30 -11.47 -4.50 -19.87
C MET A 30 -12.76 -5.33 -19.80
N ILE A 31 -12.88 -6.23 -18.80
CA ILE A 31 -14.13 -6.97 -18.59
C ILE A 31 -15.26 -6.01 -18.17
N LEU A 32 -14.98 -5.03 -17.32
CA LEU A 32 -15.97 -4.06 -16.84
C LEU A 32 -16.39 -3.05 -17.92
N GLU A 33 -15.53 -2.74 -18.88
CA GLU A 33 -15.90 -1.93 -20.06
C GLU A 33 -17.01 -2.59 -20.88
N SER A 34 -16.92 -3.92 -21.06
CA SER A 34 -17.95 -4.69 -21.80
C SER A 34 -19.12 -5.14 -20.92
N PHE A 35 -18.88 -5.37 -19.63
CA PHE A 35 -19.86 -5.89 -18.66
C PHE A 35 -19.75 -5.12 -17.33
N PRO A 36 -20.29 -3.90 -17.25
CA PRO A 36 -20.12 -3.01 -16.08
C PRO A 36 -20.65 -3.58 -14.76
N ASN A 37 -21.55 -4.57 -14.81
CA ASN A 37 -22.14 -5.22 -13.63
C ASN A 37 -21.54 -6.60 -13.31
N ASN A 38 -20.40 -6.96 -13.93
CA ASN A 38 -19.72 -8.21 -13.61
C ASN A 38 -19.11 -8.18 -12.20
N GLN A 39 -19.75 -8.89 -11.26
CA GLN A 39 -19.33 -8.89 -9.86
C GLN A 39 -17.96 -9.54 -9.64
N GLU A 40 -17.59 -10.54 -10.42
CA GLU A 40 -16.27 -11.17 -10.30
C GLU A 40 -15.13 -10.22 -10.68
N ALA A 41 -15.32 -9.41 -11.72
CA ALA A 41 -14.33 -8.43 -12.12
C ALA A 41 -14.24 -7.26 -11.11
N LYS A 42 -15.37 -6.80 -10.58
CA LYS A 42 -15.40 -5.81 -9.48
C LYS A 42 -14.66 -6.34 -8.25
N ASN A 43 -15.00 -7.53 -7.80
CA ASN A 43 -14.36 -8.16 -6.64
C ASN A 43 -12.87 -8.44 -6.88
N GLY A 44 -12.49 -8.82 -8.10
CA GLY A 44 -11.08 -8.98 -8.50
C GLY A 44 -10.28 -7.69 -8.36
N LEU A 45 -10.80 -6.55 -8.84
CA LEU A 45 -10.16 -5.24 -8.66
C LEU A 45 -10.07 -4.83 -7.18
N LEU A 46 -11.14 -5.03 -6.42
CA LEU A 46 -11.15 -4.75 -4.98
C LEU A 46 -10.10 -5.58 -4.26
N ALA A 47 -10.01 -6.87 -4.55
CA ALA A 47 -9.01 -7.76 -3.97
C ALA A 47 -7.59 -7.32 -4.33
N LEU A 48 -7.33 -6.87 -5.57
CA LEU A 48 -6.02 -6.35 -5.95
C LEU A 48 -5.64 -5.08 -5.18
N HIS A 49 -6.59 -4.19 -4.91
CA HIS A 49 -6.35 -3.00 -4.09
C HIS A 49 -6.16 -3.37 -2.60
N GLN A 50 -6.93 -4.32 -2.09
CA GLN A 50 -6.79 -4.83 -0.72
C GLN A 50 -5.49 -5.62 -0.52
N ASN A 51 -4.95 -6.26 -1.56
CA ASN A 51 -3.68 -7.00 -1.47
C ASN A 51 -2.46 -6.07 -1.36
N LYS A 52 -2.52 -4.85 -1.94
CA LYS A 52 -1.55 -3.78 -1.60
C LYS A 52 -1.62 -3.41 -0.12
N ASN A 53 -2.81 -3.43 0.49
CA ASN A 53 -2.97 -3.22 1.93
C ASN A 53 -2.56 -4.44 2.78
N GLN A 54 -2.27 -5.60 2.19
CA GLN A 54 -1.83 -6.81 2.91
C GLN A 54 -0.33 -7.08 2.82
N LEU A 55 0.34 -6.57 1.79
CA LEU A 55 1.79 -6.63 1.67
C LEU A 55 2.37 -5.34 2.26
N GLY A 56 3.05 -5.45 3.40
CA GLY A 56 3.78 -4.32 3.97
C GLY A 56 4.98 -3.91 3.10
N PRO A 57 5.60 -2.77 3.42
CA PRO A 57 6.86 -2.36 2.78
C PRO A 57 7.90 -3.47 2.89
N THR A 58 8.73 -3.63 1.86
CA THR A 58 9.84 -4.57 1.90
C THR A 58 10.83 -4.19 3.01
N GLN A 59 11.57 -5.17 3.54
CA GLN A 59 12.64 -4.88 4.51
C GLN A 59 13.68 -3.91 3.96
N ALA A 60 13.96 -3.94 2.65
CA ALA A 60 14.88 -3.00 2.02
C ALA A 60 14.35 -1.57 2.06
N GLN A 61 13.06 -1.36 1.78
CA GLN A 61 12.41 -0.05 1.90
C GLN A 61 12.47 0.47 3.34
N ILE A 62 12.10 -0.35 4.32
CA ILE A 62 12.18 0.03 5.74
C ILE A 62 13.61 0.39 6.16
N LYS A 63 14.58 -0.47 5.81
CA LYS A 63 15.99 -0.21 6.13
C LYS A 63 16.49 1.08 5.50
N SER A 64 16.10 1.37 4.27
CA SER A 64 16.48 2.61 3.58
C SER A 64 16.01 3.85 4.35
N VAL A 65 14.75 3.89 4.78
CA VAL A 65 14.22 5.04 5.53
C VAL A 65 14.91 5.18 6.89
N ILE A 66 15.12 4.06 7.59
CA ILE A 66 15.84 4.06 8.88
C ILE A 66 17.27 4.57 8.70
N ALA A 67 17.97 4.16 7.63
CA ALA A 67 19.32 4.65 7.35
C ALA A 67 19.37 6.17 7.14
N LEU A 68 18.41 6.73 6.39
CA LEU A 68 18.30 8.18 6.21
C LEU A 68 18.08 8.90 7.55
N PHE A 69 17.14 8.41 8.36
CA PHE A 69 16.88 8.96 9.69
C PHE A 69 18.11 8.90 10.60
N SER A 70 18.74 7.73 10.72
CA SER A 70 19.94 7.52 11.54
C SER A 70 21.16 8.30 11.03
N GLY A 71 21.20 8.62 9.74
CA GLY A 71 22.22 9.47 9.13
C GLY A 71 21.98 10.98 9.34
N GLY A 72 20.88 11.37 10.00
CA GLY A 72 20.52 12.78 10.21
C GLY A 72 19.91 13.45 8.97
N GLN A 73 19.67 12.70 7.89
CA GLN A 73 19.01 13.16 6.67
C GLN A 73 17.49 13.17 6.88
N ILE A 74 17.03 14.01 7.81
CA ILE A 74 15.65 13.96 8.31
C ILE A 74 14.63 14.32 7.22
N GLN A 75 14.95 15.26 6.32
CA GLN A 75 14.03 15.65 5.26
C GLN A 75 13.87 14.53 4.23
N GLU A 76 14.96 13.88 3.83
CA GLU A 76 14.92 12.74 2.91
C GLU A 76 14.22 11.54 3.55
N ALA A 77 14.39 11.32 4.86
CA ALA A 77 13.63 10.33 5.61
C ALA A 77 12.13 10.63 5.59
N LEU A 78 11.73 11.89 5.79
CA LEU A 78 10.33 12.34 5.69
C LEU A 78 9.74 12.11 4.30
N ASP A 79 10.45 12.50 3.25
CA ASP A 79 9.99 12.32 1.87
C ASP A 79 9.83 10.84 1.53
N SER A 80 10.79 10.01 1.96
CA SER A 80 10.78 8.57 1.73
C SER A 80 9.65 7.86 2.49
N VAL A 81 9.46 8.18 3.78
CA VAL A 81 8.38 7.58 4.55
C VAL A 81 7.00 8.07 4.09
N GLU A 82 6.86 9.30 3.61
CA GLU A 82 5.61 9.79 3.05
C GLU A 82 5.22 9.03 1.76
N ALA A 83 6.19 8.75 0.89
CA ALA A 83 5.95 7.92 -0.29
C ALA A 83 5.48 6.51 0.11
N LEU A 84 6.13 5.89 1.11
CA LEU A 84 5.71 4.57 1.60
C LEU A 84 4.33 4.60 2.25
N ILE A 85 3.96 5.65 2.98
CA ILE A 85 2.62 5.77 3.60
C ILE A 85 1.52 5.82 2.52
N LYS A 86 1.78 6.43 1.36
CA LYS A 86 0.82 6.47 0.24
C LYS A 86 0.53 5.07 -0.31
N ASP A 87 1.55 4.20 -0.34
CA ASP A 87 1.43 2.82 -0.81
C ASP A 87 0.95 1.85 0.28
N TYR A 88 1.31 2.11 1.55
CA TYR A 88 1.09 1.24 2.70
C TYR A 88 0.45 2.00 3.87
N PRO A 89 -0.79 2.53 3.71
CA PRO A 89 -1.42 3.43 4.68
C PRO A 89 -1.80 2.76 6.01
N ASN A 90 -1.69 1.43 6.10
CA ASN A 90 -2.01 0.62 7.28
C ASN A 90 -0.76 -0.01 7.90
N GLU A 91 0.45 0.46 7.57
CA GLU A 91 1.68 0.00 8.21
C GLU A 91 2.04 0.93 9.40
N PRO A 92 1.83 0.50 10.65
CA PRO A 92 2.04 1.37 11.82
C PRO A 92 3.51 1.83 11.96
N LEU A 93 4.48 1.01 11.51
CA LEU A 93 5.90 1.36 11.57
C LEU A 93 6.23 2.63 10.77
N LEU A 94 5.57 2.86 9.64
CA LEU A 94 5.83 4.06 8.83
C LEU A 94 5.39 5.33 9.55
N PHE A 95 4.26 5.30 10.24
CA PHE A 95 3.81 6.43 11.05
C PHE A 95 4.74 6.67 12.24
N ASN A 96 5.24 5.61 12.87
CA ASN A 96 6.24 5.71 13.94
C ASN A 96 7.56 6.37 13.44
N ILE A 97 8.06 5.96 12.27
CA ILE A 97 9.27 6.55 11.68
C ILE A 97 9.03 8.03 11.32
N ARG A 98 7.87 8.37 10.73
CA ARG A 98 7.53 9.76 10.41
C ARG A 98 7.42 10.60 11.69
N ALA A 99 6.84 10.05 12.75
CA ALA A 99 6.76 10.71 14.05
C ALA A 99 8.15 11.00 14.64
N ALA A 100 9.06 10.03 14.59
CA ALA A 100 10.45 10.20 15.02
C ALA A 100 11.16 11.30 14.21
N CYS A 101 10.91 11.38 12.89
CA CYS A 101 11.44 12.45 12.06
C CYS A 101 10.89 13.83 12.48
N TYR A 102 9.58 13.95 12.71
CA TYR A 102 8.98 15.19 13.20
C TYR A 102 9.49 15.61 14.57
N GLN A 103 9.67 14.64 15.47
CA GLN A 103 10.27 14.88 16.78
C GLN A 103 11.70 15.42 16.66
N ALA A 104 12.52 14.85 15.76
CA ALA A 104 13.90 15.28 15.54
C ALA A 104 14.01 16.75 15.05
N ILE A 105 12.99 17.27 14.35
CA ILE A 105 12.93 18.67 13.90
C ILE A 105 12.06 19.57 14.78
N GLY A 106 11.64 19.11 15.97
CA GLY A 106 10.87 19.89 16.93
C GLY A 106 9.39 20.10 16.60
N LYS A 107 8.86 19.41 15.58
CA LYS A 107 7.42 19.46 15.23
C LYS A 107 6.62 18.46 16.08
N LEU A 108 6.53 18.73 17.38
CA LEU A 108 5.98 17.79 18.35
C LEU A 108 4.50 17.45 18.11
N ASP A 109 3.68 18.43 17.72
CA ASP A 109 2.25 18.19 17.43
C ASP A 109 2.06 17.21 16.26
N ASP A 110 2.89 17.31 15.23
CA ASP A 110 2.86 16.39 14.09
C ASP A 110 3.39 15.01 14.48
N ALA A 111 4.39 14.95 15.36
CA ALA A 111 4.89 13.69 15.91
C ALA A 111 3.78 12.96 16.68
N VAL A 112 3.08 13.64 17.59
CA VAL A 112 1.96 13.08 18.37
C VAL A 112 0.89 12.51 17.46
N LYS A 113 0.41 13.27 16.46
CA LYS A 113 -0.61 12.80 15.51
C LYS A 113 -0.19 11.51 14.79
N ASN A 114 1.09 11.39 14.44
CA ASN A 114 1.60 10.19 13.78
C ASN A 114 1.74 9.00 14.74
N PHE A 115 2.15 9.22 15.99
CA PHE A 115 2.14 8.15 17.01
C PHE A 115 0.72 7.65 17.29
N GLU A 116 -0.25 8.57 17.44
CA GLU A 116 -1.67 8.23 17.61
C GLU A 116 -2.19 7.40 16.44
N LYS A 117 -1.78 7.75 15.21
CA LYS A 117 -2.14 6.99 14.01
C LYS A 117 -1.56 5.57 14.02
N ALA A 118 -0.31 5.40 14.46
CA ALA A 118 0.31 4.07 14.58
C ALA A 118 -0.45 3.19 15.59
N ILE A 119 -0.79 3.74 16.76
CA ILE A 119 -1.57 3.05 17.80
C ILE A 119 -2.99 2.74 17.32
N ALA A 120 -3.63 3.65 16.58
CA ALA A 120 -4.96 3.42 16.03
C ALA A 120 -4.99 2.27 15.00
N ILE A 121 -3.91 2.10 14.23
CA ILE A 121 -3.76 0.99 13.28
C ILE A 121 -3.47 -0.32 14.03
N LYS A 122 -2.58 -0.28 15.02
CA LYS A 122 -2.20 -1.43 15.83
C LYS A 122 -2.23 -1.04 17.31
N PRO A 123 -3.32 -1.33 18.05
CA PRO A 123 -3.47 -0.91 19.44
C PRO A 123 -2.44 -1.46 20.43
N ASN A 124 -1.69 -2.50 20.05
CA ASN A 124 -0.60 -3.08 20.83
C ASN A 124 0.79 -2.80 20.21
N TYR A 125 0.91 -1.68 19.49
CA TYR A 125 2.16 -1.24 18.88
C TYR A 125 3.18 -0.81 19.93
#